data_AF-A0A9N9E8Z8-F1
#
_entry.id   AF-A0A9N9E8Z8-F1
#
_cell.length_a   1.000
_cell.length_b   1.000
_cell.length_c   1.000
_cell.angle_alpha   90.00
_cell.angle_beta   90.00
_cell.angle_gamma   90.00
#
_symmetry.space_group_name_H-M   'P 1'
#
loop_
_entity.id
_entity.type
_entity.pdbx_description
1 polymer ?
#
loop_
_entity_poly.entity_id
_entity_poly.type
_entity_poly.pdbx_seq_one_letter_code
_entity_poly.pdbx_strand_id
1 'polypeptide(L)'
;DSIEQLYAFFYKPHPKHTVNDGWSVYDPLREFERMGVTKNDAWRFSTVNRNYSLCPSYPRILVVPSKISDAVLTHAQKFRSKGRIPTLSYLHWANQ
;
A
#
# COMPACT_ATOMS: atom_id res chain seq x y z
N ASP A 1 -25.23 3.76 14.38
CA ASP A 1 -24.16 3.02 15.07
C ASP A 1 -22.82 3.63 14.72
N SER A 2 -22.03 4.03 15.71
CA SER A 2 -20.72 4.65 15.48
C SER A 2 -19.62 3.60 15.64
N ILE A 3 -18.55 3.69 14.84
CA ILE A 3 -17.48 2.69 14.85
C ILE A 3 -16.79 2.61 16.22
N GLU A 4 -16.78 3.72 16.96
CA GLU A 4 -16.20 3.87 18.28
C GLU A 4 -16.89 2.98 19.34
N GLN A 5 -18.09 2.47 19.03
CA GLN A 5 -18.83 1.55 19.91
C GLN A 5 -18.41 0.08 19.74
N LEU A 6 -17.54 -0.24 18.77
CA LEU A 6 -17.08 -1.61 18.54
C LEU A 6 -16.08 -2.08 19.62
N TYR A 7 -16.09 -3.38 19.94
CA TYR A 7 -15.23 -3.98 20.98
C TYR A 7 -13.73 -3.66 20.82
N ALA A 8 -13.26 -3.49 19.58
CA ALA A 8 -11.88 -3.12 19.27
C ALA A 8 -11.41 -1.83 19.99
N PHE A 9 -12.33 -0.89 20.26
CA PHE A 9 -12.02 0.37 20.96
C PHE A 9 -11.97 0.23 22.49
N PHE A 10 -12.46 -0.88 23.05
CA PHE A 10 -12.54 -1.11 24.50
C PHE A 10 -11.68 -2.28 24.98
N TYR A 11 -11.20 -3.12 24.08
CA TYR A 11 -10.41 -4.30 24.41
C TYR A 11 -9.16 -3.94 25.22
N LYS A 12 -9.02 -4.61 26.39
CA LYS A 12 -7.85 -4.52 27.25
C LYS A 12 -7.41 -5.95 27.61
N PRO A 13 -6.27 -6.44 27.08
CA PRO A 13 -5.84 -7.80 27.34
C PRO A 13 -5.50 -8.02 28.82
N HIS A 14 -5.96 -9.15 29.38
CA HIS A 14 -5.57 -9.62 30.71
C HIS A 14 -5.34 -11.14 30.70
N PRO A 15 -4.10 -11.63 30.93
CA PRO A 15 -2.87 -10.85 31.20
C PRO A 15 -2.47 -9.98 30.00
N LYS A 16 -1.63 -8.95 30.24
CA LYS A 16 -1.12 -8.09 29.18
C LYS A 16 -0.26 -8.91 28.20
N HIS A 17 -0.32 -8.57 26.93
CA HIS A 17 0.54 -9.19 25.92
C HIS A 17 2.01 -8.82 26.14
N THR A 18 2.91 -9.75 25.82
CA THR A 18 4.36 -9.50 25.85
C THR A 18 4.83 -8.61 24.69
N VAL A 19 4.07 -8.59 23.59
CA VAL A 19 4.27 -7.73 22.42
C VAL A 19 3.07 -6.80 22.30
N ASN A 20 3.33 -5.48 22.30
CA ASN A 20 2.27 -4.47 22.32
C ASN A 20 2.12 -3.71 21.00
N ASP A 21 3.02 -3.92 20.03
CA ASP A 21 2.97 -3.26 18.72
C ASP A 21 2.73 -4.28 17.61
N GLY A 22 1.46 -4.54 17.31
CA GLY A 22 1.05 -5.29 16.13
C GLY A 22 0.98 -4.44 14.86
N TRP A 23 1.01 -3.11 14.99
CA TRP A 23 0.83 -2.19 13.86
C TRP A 23 2.09 -2.06 13.03
N SER A 24 3.27 -2.19 13.64
CA SER A 24 4.55 -2.12 12.96
C SER A 24 5.00 -3.44 12.31
N VAL A 25 4.19 -4.51 12.40
CA VAL A 25 4.53 -5.82 11.83
C VAL A 25 4.70 -5.74 10.31
N TYR A 26 3.90 -4.89 9.65
CA TYR A 26 3.93 -4.72 8.21
C TYR A 26 4.47 -3.34 7.84
N ASP A 27 5.57 -3.33 7.09
CA ASP A 27 6.11 -2.14 6.43
C ASP A 27 6.02 -2.35 4.90
N PRO A 28 5.18 -1.59 4.18
CA PRO A 28 5.02 -1.73 2.74
C PRO A 28 6.33 -1.56 1.96
N LEU A 29 7.21 -0.64 2.38
CA LEU A 29 8.45 -0.38 1.67
C LEU A 29 9.38 -1.59 1.78
N ARG A 30 9.56 -2.09 3.00
CA ARG A 30 10.37 -3.29 3.25
C ARG A 30 9.84 -4.53 2.54
N GLU A 31 8.51 -4.70 2.46
CA GLU A 31 7.93 -5.85 1.76
C GLU A 31 8.18 -5.79 0.24
N PHE A 32 8.07 -4.62 -0.37
CA PHE A 32 8.40 -4.45 -1.79
C PHE A 32 9.91 -4.55 -2.07
N GLU A 33 10.75 -4.06 -1.16
CA GLU A 33 12.21 -4.26 -1.21
C GLU A 33 12.57 -5.75 -1.12
N ARG A 34 11.94 -6.50 -0.22
CA ARG A 34 12.09 -7.97 -0.10
C ARG A 34 11.79 -8.68 -1.42
N MET A 35 10.76 -8.21 -2.15
CA MET A 35 10.40 -8.73 -3.48
C MET A 35 11.36 -8.30 -4.60
N GLY A 36 12.26 -7.35 -4.33
CA GLY A 36 13.27 -6.90 -5.28
C GLY A 36 12.87 -5.70 -6.13
N VAL A 37 11.87 -4.92 -5.72
CA VAL A 37 11.44 -3.71 -6.44
C VAL A 37 12.59 -2.71 -6.65
N THR A 38 13.57 -2.68 -5.76
CA THR A 38 14.75 -1.81 -5.82
C THR A 38 15.97 -2.46 -6.49
N LYS A 39 15.88 -3.72 -6.93
CA LYS A 39 17.01 -4.44 -7.54
C LYS A 39 17.25 -4.03 -9.00
N ASN A 40 16.25 -3.46 -9.67
CA ASN A 40 16.36 -2.93 -11.01
C ASN A 40 15.47 -1.68 -11.17
N ASP A 41 15.68 -0.96 -12.28
CA ASP A 41 14.94 0.27 -12.58
C ASP A 41 13.60 0.00 -13.30
N ALA A 42 13.05 -1.23 -13.26
CA ALA A 42 11.78 -1.52 -13.92
C ALA A 42 10.56 -1.00 -13.13
N TRP A 43 10.70 -0.88 -11.81
CA TRP A 43 9.64 -0.48 -10.88
C TRP A 43 10.05 0.70 -10.02
N ARG A 44 9.07 1.55 -9.67
CA ARG A 44 9.27 2.69 -8.77
C ARG A 44 8.15 2.79 -7.75
N PHE A 45 8.49 3.33 -6.59
CA PHE A 45 7.49 3.81 -5.64
C PHE A 45 6.88 5.13 -6.14
N SER A 46 5.56 5.23 -6.07
CA SER A 46 4.80 6.44 -6.36
C SER A 46 4.08 6.91 -5.11
N THR A 47 4.18 8.21 -4.84
CA THR A 47 3.44 8.89 -3.77
C THR A 47 2.20 9.61 -4.30
N VAL A 48 1.76 9.33 -5.54
CA VAL A 48 0.58 9.97 -6.14
C VAL A 48 -0.68 9.79 -5.32
N ASN A 49 -0.77 8.71 -4.52
CA ASN A 49 -1.89 8.44 -3.63
C ASN A 49 -1.61 8.77 -2.15
N ARG A 50 -0.59 9.60 -1.84
CA ARG A 50 -0.18 9.91 -0.46
C ARG A 50 -1.33 10.39 0.44
N ASN A 51 -2.25 11.16 -0.14
CA ASN A 51 -3.42 11.74 0.53
C ASN A 51 -4.73 11.03 0.15
N TYR A 52 -4.64 9.83 -0.43
CA TYR A 52 -5.79 9.02 -0.86
C TYR A 52 -6.69 9.67 -1.93
N SER A 53 -6.23 10.76 -2.57
CA SER A 53 -7.02 11.53 -3.54
C SER A 53 -7.14 10.84 -4.90
N LEU A 54 -6.15 10.03 -5.30
CA LEU A 54 -6.18 9.29 -6.57
C LEU A 54 -7.13 8.09 -6.48
N CYS A 55 -7.03 7.30 -5.41
CA CYS A 55 -7.96 6.22 -5.11
C CYS A 55 -8.09 6.02 -3.59
N PRO A 56 -9.25 6.38 -2.99
CA PRO A 56 -9.47 6.25 -1.54
C PRO A 56 -9.40 4.82 -1.00
N SER A 57 -9.57 3.83 -1.88
CA SER A 57 -9.57 2.41 -1.53
C SER A 57 -8.21 1.71 -1.70
N TYR A 58 -7.17 2.47 -2.06
CA TYR A 58 -5.81 2.00 -2.28
C TYR A 58 -4.86 2.51 -1.18
N PRO A 59 -3.72 1.84 -0.95
CA PRO A 59 -2.73 2.30 0.02
C PRO A 59 -2.10 3.63 -0.41
N ARG A 60 -1.46 4.31 0.55
CA ARG A 60 -0.80 5.61 0.33
C ARG A 60 0.41 5.57 -0.61
N ILE A 61 1.10 4.42 -0.64
CA ILE A 61 2.25 4.14 -1.50
C ILE A 61 1.81 3.10 -2.51
N LEU A 62 2.10 3.37 -3.78
CA LEU A 62 1.84 2.45 -4.88
C LEU A 62 3.16 2.11 -5.56
N VAL A 63 3.29 0.89 -6.07
CA VAL A 63 4.43 0.51 -6.91
C VAL A 63 3.93 0.36 -8.35
N VAL A 64 4.64 1.03 -9.27
CA VAL A 64 4.25 1.16 -10.68
C VAL A 64 5.49 1.03 -11.56
N PRO A 65 5.35 0.76 -12.87
CA PRO A 65 6.51 0.71 -13.76
C PRO A 65 7.23 2.06 -13.81
N SER A 66 8.57 2.06 -13.77
CA SER A 66 9.38 3.27 -13.69
C SER A 66 9.18 4.25 -14.85
N LYS A 67 8.86 3.73 -16.03
CA LYS A 67 8.61 4.52 -17.25
C LYS A 67 7.27 5.26 -17.24
N ILE A 68 6.38 4.97 -16.29
CA ILE A 68 5.06 5.60 -16.20
C ILE A 68 5.12 6.73 -15.17
N SER A 69 4.75 7.95 -15.58
CA SER A 69 4.72 9.12 -14.70
C SER A 69 3.43 9.22 -13.89
N ASP A 70 3.45 9.97 -12.78
CA ASP A 70 2.25 10.19 -11.95
C ASP A 70 1.13 10.93 -12.70
N ALA A 71 1.47 11.76 -13.70
CA ALA A 71 0.50 12.40 -14.58
C ALA A 71 -0.28 11.37 -15.42
N VAL A 72 0.41 10.35 -15.96
CA VAL A 72 -0.23 9.25 -16.68
C VAL A 72 -1.13 8.45 -15.75
N LEU A 73 -0.70 8.17 -14.52
CA LEU A 73 -1.52 7.47 -13.52
C LEU A 73 -2.81 8.24 -13.20
N THR A 74 -2.70 9.56 -13.02
CA THR A 74 -3.83 10.46 -12.75
C THR A 74 -4.83 10.47 -13.91
N HIS A 75 -4.35 10.40 -15.15
CA HIS A 75 -5.23 10.29 -16.31
C HIS A 75 -5.88 8.90 -16.39
N ALA A 76 -5.11 7.84 -16.19
CA ALA A 76 -5.57 6.44 -16.25
C ALA A 76 -6.64 6.12 -15.21
N GLN A 77 -6.61 6.79 -14.05
CA GLN A 77 -7.59 6.67 -12.97
C GLN A 77 -9.04 6.84 -13.46
N LYS A 78 -9.29 7.72 -14.43
CA LYS A 78 -10.63 7.98 -15.00
C LYS A 78 -11.20 6.80 -15.79
N PHE A 79 -10.33 5.93 -16.31
CA PHE A 79 -10.68 4.78 -17.13
C PHE A 79 -10.71 3.47 -16.33
N ARG A 80 -10.63 3.55 -15.01
CA ARG A 80 -10.67 2.40 -14.10
C ARG A 80 -11.79 2.58 -13.09
N SER A 81 -12.60 1.54 -12.92
CA SER A 81 -13.66 1.55 -11.91
C SER A 81 -13.09 1.91 -10.53
N LYS A 82 -13.73 2.87 -9.86
CA LYS A 82 -13.31 3.42 -8.55
C LYS A 82 -11.87 3.97 -8.53
N GLY A 83 -11.29 4.27 -9.69
CA GLY A 83 -9.92 4.76 -9.79
C GLY A 83 -8.82 3.75 -9.50
N ARG A 84 -9.13 2.46 -9.50
CA ARG A 84 -8.21 1.37 -9.17
C ARG A 84 -7.28 1.07 -10.35
N ILE A 85 -6.24 1.89 -10.49
CA ILE A 85 -5.19 1.76 -11.51
C ILE A 85 -4.39 0.46 -11.34
N PRO A 86 -3.78 -0.10 -12.40
CA PRO A 86 -2.82 -1.18 -12.24
C PRO A 86 -1.68 -0.75 -11.32
N THR A 87 -1.40 -1.57 -10.31
CA THR A 87 -0.26 -1.41 -9.40
C THR A 87 0.30 -2.80 -9.10
N LEU A 88 1.58 -2.85 -8.73
CA LEU A 88 2.26 -4.09 -8.42
C LEU A 88 1.69 -4.72 -7.13
N SER A 89 1.27 -5.97 -7.21
CA SER A 89 0.91 -6.78 -6.03
C SER A 89 2.04 -7.73 -5.63
N TYR A 90 2.77 -8.26 -6.61
CA TYR A 90 3.83 -9.25 -6.41
C TYR A 90 4.86 -9.16 -7.52
N LEU A 91 6.12 -9.39 -7.16
CA LEU A 91 7.24 -9.44 -8.09
C LEU A 91 8.03 -10.73 -7.89
N HIS A 92 8.15 -11.54 -8.94
CA HIS A 92 8.96 -12.75 -8.89
C HIS A 92 10.43 -12.40 -9.04
N TRP A 93 11.20 -12.63 -7.98
CA TRP A 93 12.60 -12.18 -7.88
C TRP A 93 13.54 -12.81 -8.91
N ALA A 94 13.26 -14.03 -9.39
CA ALA A 94 14.13 -14.74 -10.33
C ALA A 94 13.77 -14.52 -11.81
N ASN A 95 12.58 -13.97 -12.10
CA ASN A 95 12.09 -13.81 -13.48
C ASN A 95 11.97 -12.32 -13.83
N GLN A 96 12.93 -11.53 -13.35
CA GLN A 96 13.05 -10.10 -13.67
C GLN A 96 13.63 -9.91 -15.07
#